data_AF-A0A846QV17-F1
#
_entry.id   AF-A0A846QV17-F1
#
_cell.length_a   1.000
_cell.length_b   1.000
_cell.length_c   1.000
_cell.angle_alpha   90.00
_cell.angle_beta   90.00
_cell.angle_gamma   90.00
#
_symmetry.space_group_name_H-M   'P 1'
#
loop_
_entity.id
_entity.type
_entity.pdbx_description
1 polymer ?
#
loop_
_entity_poly.entity_id
_entity_poly.type
_entity_poly.pdbx_seq_one_letter_code
_entity_poly.pdbx_strand_id
1 'polypeptide(L)'
;MPYITQDRREAFDDLLEQLAANVESEGEMNYCIYRLASLVVERTGESYAKLAMCSSAMEHAKLEWYRRHLAPYEDRKIAENGDIR
;
A
#
# COMPACT_ATOMS: atom_id res chain seq x y z
N MET A 1 0.69 -2.46 8.53
CA MET A 1 0.46 -1.33 9.46
C MET A 1 0.38 -1.84 10.90
N PRO A 2 0.97 -1.15 11.90
CA PRO A 2 1.03 -1.63 13.28
C PRO A 2 -0.33 -1.61 14.02
N TYR A 3 -1.34 -0.91 13.48
CA TYR A 3 -2.64 -0.70 14.10
C TYR A 3 -3.76 -1.67 13.65
N ILE A 4 -3.47 -2.58 12.72
CA ILE A 4 -4.37 -3.71 12.41
C ILE A 4 -3.89 -4.94 13.19
N THR A 5 -4.81 -5.70 13.79
CA THR A 5 -4.48 -6.93 14.54
C THR A 5 -3.94 -8.03 13.60
N GLN A 6 -3.26 -9.04 14.15
CA GLN A 6 -2.75 -10.17 13.35
C GLN A 6 -3.89 -10.94 12.68
N ASP A 7 -4.90 -11.37 13.44
CA ASP A 7 -6.07 -12.08 12.93
C ASP A 7 -6.79 -11.32 11.81
N ARG A 8 -6.80 -9.99 11.87
CA ARG A 8 -7.40 -9.16 10.82
C ARG A 8 -6.53 -9.03 9.59
N ARG A 9 -5.20 -9.14 9.69
CA ARG A 9 -4.32 -9.23 8.51
C ARG A 9 -4.50 -10.56 7.81
N GLU A 10 -4.51 -11.66 8.56
CA GLU A 10 -4.67 -13.01 8.02
C GLU A 10 -5.95 -13.15 7.18
N ALA A 11 -7.04 -12.48 7.58
CA ALA A 11 -8.27 -12.43 6.80
C ALA A 11 -8.14 -11.81 5.38
N PHE A 12 -7.05 -11.07 5.11
CA PHE A 12 -6.76 -10.44 3.83
C PHE A 12 -5.57 -11.08 3.10
N ASP A 13 -4.64 -11.71 3.82
CA ASP A 13 -3.35 -12.15 3.25
C ASP A 13 -3.55 -13.11 2.06
N ASP A 14 -4.40 -14.13 2.17
CA ASP A 14 -4.69 -15.05 1.05
C ASP A 14 -5.22 -14.36 -0.21
N LEU A 15 -6.07 -13.33 -0.03
CA LEU A 15 -6.65 -12.57 -1.14
C LEU A 15 -5.60 -11.64 -1.77
N LEU A 16 -4.74 -11.05 -0.93
CA LEU A 16 -3.68 -10.16 -1.37
C LEU A 16 -2.57 -10.93 -2.10
N GLU A 17 -2.23 -12.15 -1.67
CA GLU A 17 -1.28 -13.03 -2.36
C GLU A 17 -1.78 -13.39 -3.77
N GLN A 18 -3.06 -13.76 -3.89
CA GLN A 18 -3.68 -14.03 -5.19
C GLN A 18 -3.70 -12.80 -6.10
N LEU A 19 -4.02 -11.62 -5.55
CA LEU A 19 -3.98 -10.39 -6.32
C LEU A 19 -2.56 -10.05 -6.78
N ALA A 20 -1.58 -10.15 -5.88
CA ALA A 20 -0.18 -9.85 -6.17
C ALA A 20 0.41 -10.74 -7.27
N ALA A 21 -0.02 -12.01 -7.35
CA ALA A 21 0.40 -12.93 -8.41
C ALA A 21 -0.01 -12.49 -9.83
N ASN A 22 -0.92 -11.52 -9.96
CA ASN A 22 -1.43 -11.04 -11.25
C ASN A 22 -1.06 -9.57 -11.55
N VAL A 23 -0.29 -8.90 -10.68
CA VAL A 23 0.12 -7.51 -10.89
C VAL A 23 1.57 -7.49 -11.39
N GLU A 24 1.77 -7.03 -12.62
CA GLU A 24 3.07 -7.05 -13.31
C GLU A 24 3.65 -5.65 -13.56
N SER A 25 2.83 -4.61 -13.41
CA SER A 25 3.23 -3.24 -13.72
C SER A 25 2.82 -2.22 -12.66
N GLU A 26 3.50 -1.07 -12.68
CA GLU A 26 3.15 0.09 -11.86
C GLU A 26 1.71 0.57 -12.13
N GLY A 27 1.28 0.55 -13.40
CA GLY A 27 -0.08 0.94 -13.78
C GLY A 27 -1.15 0.02 -13.17
N GLU A 28 -0.92 -1.29 -13.18
CA GLU A 28 -1.82 -2.27 -12.57
C GLU A 28 -1.86 -2.14 -11.06
N MET A 29 -0.70 -1.93 -10.40
CA MET A 29 -0.65 -1.68 -8.97
C MET A 29 -1.47 -0.44 -8.58
N ASN A 30 -1.29 0.66 -9.31
CA ASN A 30 -2.05 1.89 -9.12
C ASN A 30 -3.56 1.66 -9.32
N TYR A 31 -3.93 0.90 -10.35
CA TYR A 31 -5.33 0.52 -10.60
C TYR A 31 -5.92 -0.32 -9.46
N CYS A 32 -5.19 -1.32 -8.95
CA CYS A 32 -5.65 -2.15 -7.83
C CYS A 32 -5.92 -1.32 -6.58
N ILE A 33 -5.00 -0.41 -6.22
CA ILE A 33 -5.16 0.48 -5.06
C ILE A 33 -6.39 1.41 -5.25
N TYR A 34 -6.52 2.02 -6.43
CA TYR A 34 -7.65 2.87 -6.78
C TYR A 34 -8.98 2.09 -6.69
N ARG A 35 -9.05 0.92 -7.32
CA ARG A 35 -10.27 0.10 -7.34
C ARG A 35 -10.66 -0.40 -5.96
N LEU A 36 -9.70 -0.80 -5.13
CA LEU A 36 -9.97 -1.20 -3.75
C LEU A 36 -10.61 -0.05 -2.96
N ALA A 37 -10.08 1.17 -3.08
CA ALA A 37 -10.65 2.34 -2.44
C ALA A 37 -12.08 2.64 -2.95
N SER A 38 -12.30 2.59 -4.28
CA SER A 38 -13.61 2.81 -4.88
C SER A 38 -14.65 1.80 -4.37
N LEU A 39 -14.30 0.50 -4.33
CA LEU A 39 -15.18 -0.55 -3.83
C LEU A 39 -15.54 -0.36 -2.35
N VAL A 40 -14.60 0.14 -1.53
CA VAL A 40 -14.88 0.47 -0.13
C VAL A 40 -15.88 1.62 -0.01
N VAL A 41 -15.72 2.66 -0.82
CA VAL A 41 -16.63 3.82 -0.84
C VAL A 41 -18.01 3.42 -1.36
N GLU A 42 -18.09 2.66 -2.46
CA GLU A 42 -19.34 2.12 -3.01
C GLU A 42 -20.11 1.28 -1.97
N ARG A 43 -19.42 0.37 -1.28
CA ARG A 43 -20.02 -0.49 -0.25
C ARG A 43 -20.52 0.28 0.96
N THR A 44 -19.84 1.36 1.34
CA THR A 44 -20.13 2.08 2.59
C THR A 44 -20.93 3.35 2.38
N GLY A 45 -21.08 3.82 1.13
CA GLY A 45 -21.75 5.07 0.72
C GLY A 45 -20.79 6.25 0.64
N GLU A 46 -20.96 7.13 -0.34
CA GLU A 46 -20.06 8.27 -0.58
C GLU A 46 -20.17 9.35 0.50
N SER A 47 -19.02 9.85 0.95
CA SER A 47 -18.91 11.07 1.76
C SER A 47 -17.47 11.59 1.71
N TYR A 48 -17.28 12.89 1.93
CA TYR A 48 -15.94 13.48 2.03
C TYR A 48 -15.06 12.75 3.04
N ALA A 49 -15.61 12.40 4.21
CA ALA A 49 -14.87 11.70 5.26
C ALA A 49 -14.31 10.35 4.78
N LYS A 50 -15.08 9.59 4.00
CA LYS A 50 -14.64 8.28 3.48
C LYS A 50 -13.65 8.43 2.34
N LEU A 51 -13.86 9.39 1.44
CA LEU A 51 -12.92 9.70 0.37
C LEU A 51 -11.55 10.13 0.95
N ALA A 52 -11.56 11.02 1.95
CA ALA A 52 -10.38 11.46 2.66
C ALA A 52 -9.71 10.31 3.45
N MET A 53 -10.49 9.44 4.09
CA MET A 53 -9.99 8.24 4.77
C MET A 53 -9.26 7.31 3.79
N CYS A 54 -9.85 7.02 2.63
CA CYS A 54 -9.20 6.19 1.61
C CYS A 54 -7.91 6.83 1.08
N SER A 55 -7.96 8.12 0.73
CA SER A 55 -6.78 8.87 0.24
C SER A 55 -5.63 8.88 1.26
N SER A 56 -5.93 9.19 2.54
CA SER A 56 -4.93 9.17 3.61
C SER A 56 -4.41 7.75 3.89
N ALA A 57 -5.26 6.73 3.85
CA ALA A 57 -4.84 5.34 4.04
C ALA A 57 -3.84 4.89 2.96
N MET A 58 -4.05 5.28 1.70
CA MET A 58 -3.11 5.01 0.60
C MET A 58 -1.75 5.65 0.86
N GLU A 59 -1.73 6.92 1.26
CA GLU A 59 -0.48 7.64 1.54
C GLU A 59 0.27 7.03 2.73
N HIS A 60 -0.44 6.73 3.82
CA HIS A 60 0.17 6.10 4.98
C HIS A 60 0.73 4.71 4.67
N ALA A 61 0.03 3.92 3.83
CA ALA A 61 0.53 2.62 3.38
C ALA A 61 1.81 2.76 2.55
N LYS A 62 1.84 3.72 1.60
CA LYS A 62 3.03 4.04 0.80
C LYS A 62 4.22 4.41 1.68
N LEU A 63 4.02 5.32 2.65
CA LEU A 63 5.08 5.78 3.54
C LEU A 63 5.63 4.65 4.43
N GLU A 64 4.77 3.79 4.96
CA GLU A 64 5.23 2.64 5.76
C GLU A 64 5.96 1.62 4.89
N TRP A 65 5.51 1.38 3.66
CA TRP A 65 6.22 0.50 2.71
C TRP A 65 7.58 1.08 2.34
N TYR A 66 7.65 2.38 2.04
CA TYR A 66 8.90 3.09 1.79
C TYR A 66 9.87 2.89 2.96
N ARG A 67 9.42 3.19 4.19
CA ARG A 67 10.24 3.08 5.39
C ARG A 67 10.74 1.65 5.66
N ARG A 68 9.93 0.62 5.39
CA ARG A 68 10.28 -0.78 5.68
C ARG A 68 11.04 -1.48 4.56
N HIS A 69 10.88 -1.05 3.31
CA HIS A 69 11.40 -1.76 2.15
C HIS A 69 12.34 -0.90 1.31
N LEU A 70 11.88 0.28 0.89
CA LEU A 70 12.67 1.11 0.00
C LEU A 70 13.87 1.76 0.71
N ALA A 71 13.67 2.35 1.89
CA ALA A 71 14.75 2.98 2.64
C ALA A 71 15.92 2.00 2.95
N PRO A 72 15.69 0.77 3.46
CA PRO A 72 16.78 -0.19 3.61
C PRO A 72 17.46 -0.61 2.30
N TYR A 73 16.73 -0.60 1.18
CA TYR A 73 17.35 -0.82 -0.13
C TYR A 73 18.22 0.38 -0.54
N GLU A 74 17.75 1.61 -0.31
CA GLU A 74 18.50 2.84 -0.56
C GLU A 74 19.77 2.89 0.30
N ASP A 75 19.70 2.54 1.59
CA ASP A 75 20.88 2.45 2.46
C ASP A 75 21.96 1.52 1.88
N ARG A 76 21.55 0.37 1.33
CA ARG A 76 22.47 -0.55 0.63
C ARG A 76 23.04 0.10 -0.62
N LYS A 77 22.21 0.80 -1.41
CA LYS A 77 22.67 1.49 -2.63
C LYS A 77 23.58 2.68 -2.35
N ILE A 78 23.40 3.36 -1.22
CA ILE A 78 24.29 4.40 -0.72
C ILE A 78 25.65 3.79 -0.35
N ALA A 79 25.67 2.65 0.36
CA ALA A 79 26.90 1.94 0.67
C ALA A 79 27.64 1.44 -0.58
N GLU A 80 26.91 1.01 -1.62
CA GLU A 80 27.46 0.51 -2.88
C GLU A 80 27.96 1.63 -3.82
N ASN A 81 27.20 2.71 -3.97
CA ASN A 81 27.41 3.72 -5.02
C ASN A 81 27.83 5.09 -4.48
N GLY A 82 27.85 5.27 -3.16
CA GLY A 82 28.02 6.56 -2.50
C GLY A 82 26.70 7.30 -2.32
N ASP A 83 26.67 8.17 -1.32
CA ASP A 83 25.51 9.02 -1.01
C ASP A 83 25.43 10.25 -1.94
N ILE A 84 24.26 10.86 -2.01
CA ILE A 84 24.03 12.14 -2.67
C ILE A 84 24.79 13.22 -1.88
N ARG A 85 25.54 14.07 -2.59
CA ARG A 85 26.29 15.20 -2.02
C ARG A 85 25.53 16.51 -2.13
#